data_AF-A0A661GEX8-F1
#
_entry.id   AF-A0A661GEX8-F1
#
_cell.length_a   1.000
_cell.length_b   1.000
_cell.length_c   1.000
_cell.angle_alpha   90.00
_cell.angle_beta   90.00
_cell.angle_gamma   90.00
#
_symmetry.space_group_name_H-M   'P 1'
#
loop_
_entity.id
_entity.type
_entity.pdbx_description
1 polymer ?
#
loop_
_entity_poly.entity_id
_entity_poly.type
_entity_poly.pdbx_seq_one_letter_code
_entity_poly.pdbx_strand_id
1 'polypeptide(L)' 'MNGETREQLIRNTARRMVDRFKLGAPRQATLRAVELRYAGDREGTELWQQVSQVAKALLDNVPVPNDKPHPRKPSH' A
#
# COMPACT_ATOMS: atom_id res chain seq x y z
N MET A 1 -29.29 -7.28 0.93
CA MET A 1 -28.04 -7.45 0.14
C MET A 1 -26.93 -6.81 0.94
N ASN A 2 -26.01 -7.60 1.49
CA ASN A 2 -24.86 -7.09 2.24
C ASN A 2 -23.83 -6.58 1.22
N GLY A 3 -23.98 -5.33 0.78
CA GLY A 3 -22.94 -4.67 -0.01
C GLY A 3 -21.74 -4.39 0.89
N GLU A 4 -20.58 -4.96 0.57
CA GLU A 4 -19.32 -4.58 1.22
C GLU A 4 -19.18 -3.05 1.14
N THR A 5 -18.91 -2.40 2.27
CA THR A 5 -18.73 -0.95 2.27
C THR A 5 -17.47 -0.58 1.47
N ARG A 6 -17.44 0.63 0.89
CA ARG A 6 -16.27 1.11 0.13
C ARG A 6 -14.97 0.97 0.93
N GLU A 7 -15.03 1.24 2.23
CA GLU A 7 -13.90 1.09 3.15
C GLU A 7 -13.45 -0.39 3.31
N GLN A 8 -14.40 -1.32 3.42
CA GLN A 8 -14.10 -2.75 3.48
C GLN A 8 -13.43 -3.22 2.17
N LEU A 9 -13.92 -2.76 1.03
CA LEU A 9 -13.35 -3.07 -0.28
C LEU A 9 -11.92 -2.53 -0.42
N ILE A 10 -11.67 -1.29 -0.01
CA ILE A 10 -10.33 -0.69 -0.02
C ILE A 10 -9.38 -1.49 0.87
N ARG A 11 -9.79 -1.80 2.10
CA ARG A 11 -8.96 -2.54 3.06
C ARG A 11 -8.66 -3.96 2.58
N ASN A 12 -9.67 -4.67 2.06
CA ASN A 12 -9.51 -6.01 1.51
C ASN A 12 -8.58 -6.01 0.29
N THR A 13 -8.73 -5.02 -0.59
CA THR A 13 -7.85 -4.86 -1.76
C THR A 13 -6.41 -4.56 -1.36
N ALA A 14 -6.21 -3.60 -0.45
CA ALA A 14 -4.89 -3.25 0.08
C ALA A 14 -4.20 -4.46 0.73
N ARG A 15 -4.94 -5.26 1.52
CA ARG A 15 -4.41 -6.48 2.14
C ARG A 15 -3.95 -7.50 1.09
N ARG A 16 -4.78 -7.78 0.08
CA ARG A 16 -4.41 -8.68 -1.04
C ARG A 16 -3.17 -8.19 -1.78
N MET A 17 -3.04 -6.87 -1.97
CA MET A 17 -1.85 -6.30 -2.61
C MET A 17 -0.61 -6.46 -1.75
N VAL A 18 -0.70 -6.20 -0.44
CA VAL A 18 0.40 -6.42 0.50
C VAL A 18 0.81 -7.89 0.53
N ASP A 19 -0.16 -8.81 0.52
CA ASP A 19 0.15 -10.25 0.47
C ASP A 19 0.90 -10.64 -0.80
N ARG A 20 0.49 -10.10 -1.97
CA ARG A 20 1.06 -10.42 -3.29
C ARG A 20 2.38 -9.72 -3.57
N PHE A 21 2.50 -8.43 -3.27
CA PHE A 21 3.61 -7.57 -3.67
C PHE A 21 4.51 -7.16 -2.50
N LYS A 22 4.16 -7.54 -1.26
CA LYS A 22 4.89 -7.19 -0.04
C LYS A 22 5.12 -5.67 0.04
N LEU A 23 6.37 -5.25 0.26
CA LEU A 23 6.77 -3.84 0.34
C LEU A 23 6.48 -3.05 -0.95
N GLY A 24 6.30 -3.73 -2.10
CA GLY A 24 5.98 -3.10 -3.38
C GLY A 24 4.50 -2.73 -3.55
N ALA A 25 3.61 -3.16 -2.65
CA ALA A 25 2.17 -2.98 -2.79
C ALA A 25 1.71 -1.51 -2.93
N PRO A 26 2.18 -0.56 -2.10
CA PRO A 26 1.76 0.85 -2.23
C PRO A 26 2.20 1.46 -3.57
N ARG A 27 3.38 1.09 -4.05
CA ARG A 27 3.89 1.54 -5.35
C ARG A 27 3.00 1.03 -6.49
N GLN A 28 2.63 -0.25 -6.47
CA GLN A 28 1.74 -0.83 -7.48
C GLN A 28 0.36 -0.15 -7.49
N ALA A 29 -0.21 0.12 -6.32
CA ALA A 29 -1.49 0.82 -6.22
C ALA A 29 -1.40 2.26 -6.76
N THR A 30 -0.29 2.94 -6.49
CA THR A 30 -0.01 4.28 -7.01
C THR A 30 0.12 4.28 -8.54
N LEU A 31 0.83 3.32 -9.12
CA LEU A 31 0.93 3.17 -10.58
C LEU A 31 -0.46 2.98 -11.20
N ARG A 32 -1.31 2.14 -10.58
CA ARG A 32 -2.68 1.94 -11.06
C ARG A 32 -3.53 3.21 -10.99
N ALA A 33 -3.39 4.00 -9.94
CA ALA A 33 -4.05 5.30 -9.84
C ALA A 33 -3.59 6.27 -10.94
N VAL A 34 -2.29 6.25 -11.29
CA VAL A 34 -1.74 7.08 -12.37
C VAL A 34 -2.29 6.65 -13.74
N GLU A 35 -2.36 5.34 -14.02
CA GLU A 35 -2.97 4.81 -15.25
C GLU A 35 -4.42 5.27 -15.41
N LEU A 36 -5.22 5.17 -14.35
CA LEU A 36 -6.63 5.59 -14.37
C LEU A 36 -6.79 7.09 -14.54
N ARG A 37 -5.89 7.88 -13.94
CA ARG A 37 -5.87 9.32 -14.14
C ARG A 37 -5.63 9.68 -15.61
N TYR A 38 -4.69 9.00 -16.27
CA TYR A 38 -4.45 9.18 -17.70
C TYR A 38 -5.63 8.74 -18.56
N ALA A 39 -6.38 7.72 -18.13
CA ALA A 39 -7.62 7.29 -18.78
C ALA A 39 -8.83 8.23 -18.51
N GLY A 40 -8.69 9.24 -17.65
CA GLY A 40 -9.75 10.17 -17.27
C GLY A 40 -10.70 9.66 -16.19
N ASP A 41 -10.42 8.51 -15.57
CA ASP A 41 -11.23 7.93 -14.50
C ASP A 41 -10.83 8.52 -13.13
N ARG A 42 -11.55 9.57 -12.71
CA ARG A 42 -11.30 10.26 -11.45
C ARG A 42 -11.67 9.42 -10.22
N GLU A 43 -12.82 8.74 -10.26
CA GLU A 43 -13.29 7.94 -9.12
C GLU A 43 -12.37 6.73 -8.88
N GLY A 44 -11.96 6.06 -9.95
CA GLY A 44 -10.97 5.00 -9.90
C GLY A 44 -9.62 5.49 -9.40
N THR A 45 -9.17 6.67 -9.85
CA THR A 45 -7.94 7.30 -9.35
C THR A 45 -7.98 7.48 -7.83
N GLU A 46 -9.04 8.08 -7.29
CA GLU A 46 -9.20 8.31 -5.84
C GLU A 46 -9.25 6.99 -5.06
N LEU A 47 -9.97 5.99 -5.58
CA LEU A 47 -10.05 4.67 -4.96
C LEU A 47 -8.66 4.04 -4.83
N TRP A 48 -7.87 4.03 -5.91
CA TRP A 48 -6.54 3.42 -5.91
C TRP A 48 -5.51 4.22 -5.10
N GLN A 49 -5.68 5.54 -4.97
CA GLN A 49 -4.92 6.34 -4.02
C GLN A 49 -5.21 5.95 -2.57
N GLN A 50 -6.48 5.72 -2.22
CA GLN A 50 -6.85 5.24 -0.87
C GLN A 50 -6.30 3.83 -0.61
N VAL A 51 -6.36 2.92 -1.59
CA VAL A 51 -5.74 1.59 -1.50
C VAL A 51 -4.24 1.68 -1.26
N SER A 52 -3.54 2.59 -1.94
CA SER A 52 -2.10 2.83 -1.73
C SER A 52 -1.80 3.28 -0.29
N GLN A 53 -2.57 4.23 0.23
CA GLN A 53 -2.40 4.72 1.60
C GLN A 53 -2.63 3.63 2.65
N VAL A 54 -3.69 2.83 2.49
CA VAL A 54 -3.99 1.72 3.40
C VAL A 54 -2.93 0.62 3.30
N ALA A 55 -2.47 0.29 2.10
CA ALA A 55 -1.39 -0.69 1.92
C ALA A 55 -0.09 -0.24 2.61
N LYS A 56 0.24 1.06 2.52
CA LYS A 56 1.38 1.64 3.22
C LYS A 56 1.21 1.53 4.74
N ALA A 57 0.06 1.96 5.26
CA ALA A 57 -0.24 1.88 6.69
C ALA A 57 -0.19 0.43 7.22
N LEU A 58 -0.66 -0.54 6.46
CA LEU A 58 -0.56 -1.95 6.82
C LEU A 58 0.91 -2.40 6.95
N LEU A 59 1.78 -1.97 6.05
CA LEU A 59 3.21 -2.29 6.11
C LEU A 59 3.93 -1.57 7.25
N ASP A 60 3.62 -0.30 7.50
CA ASP A 60 4.18 0.48 8.62
C ASP A 60 3.78 -0.10 9.99
N ASN A 61 2.59 -0.70 10.09
CA ASN A 61 2.13 -1.38 11.32
C ASN A 61 2.64 -2.82 11.45
N VAL A 62 3.28 -3.39 10.43
CA VAL A 62 3.98 -4.66 10.59
C VAL A 62 5.32 -4.34 11.24
N PRO A 63 5.63 -4.86 12.45
CA PRO A 63 6.95 -4.70 13.03
C PRO A 63 7.96 -5.27 12.03
N VAL A 64 8.78 -4.39 11.47
CA VAL A 64 9.95 -4.78 10.68
C VAL A 64 10.73 -5.75 11.56
N PRO A 65 11.01 -7.00 11.14
CA PRO A 65 11.94 -7.83 11.88
C PRO A 65 13.23 -7.02 11.95
N ASN A 66 13.59 -6.65 13.18
CA ASN A 66 14.69 -5.78 13.52
C ASN A 66 16.00 -6.41 13.02
N ASP A 67 16.37 -6.17 11.76
CA ASP A 67 17.73 -6.40 11.30
C ASP A 67 18.57 -5.29 11.97
N LYS A 68 19.21 -5.69 13.07
CA LYS A 68 19.95 -4.83 13.99
C LYS A 68 20.71 -3.72 13.25
N PRO A 69 20.73 -2.48 13.79
CA PRO A 69 21.70 -1.50 13.35
C PRO A 69 23.10 -2.07 13.64
N HIS A 70 23.87 -2.40 12.61
CA HIS A 70 25.29 -2.66 12.79
C HIS A 70 25.93 -1.35 13.28
N PRO A 71 26.47 -1.29 14.51
CA PRO A 71 27.22 -0.11 14.92
C PRO A 71 28.48 -0.06 14.06
N ARG A 72 28.58 0.92 13.16
CA ARG A 72 29.89 1.27 12.59
C ARG A 72 30.70 1.82 13.77
N LYS A 73 31.65 1.02 14.25
CA LYS A 73 32.69 1.47 15.18
C LYS A 73 33.40 2.69 14.56
N PRO A 74 33.69 3.75 15.32
CA PRO A 74 34.62 4.77 14.85
C PRO A 74 35.98 4.10 14.69
N SER A 75 36.56 4.18 13.49
CA SER A 75 37.97 3.87 13.30
C SER A 75 38.80 5.03 13.87
N HIS A 76 39.87 4.60 14.52
CA HIS A 76 40.88 5.32 15.30
C HIS A 76 41.35 6.65 14.70
#